data_AF-A0AAJ2JZL4-F1
#
_entry.id   AF-A0AAJ2JZL4-F1
#
_cell.length_a   1.000
_cell.length_b   1.000
_cell.length_c   1.000
_cell.angle_alpha   90.00
_cell.angle_beta   90.00
_cell.angle_gamma   90.00
#
_symmetry.space_group_name_H-M   'P 1'
#
loop_
_entity.id
_entity.type
_entity.pdbx_description
1 polymer ?
#
loop_
_entity_poly.entity_id
_entity_poly.type
_entity_poly.pdbx_seq_one_letter_code
_entity_poly.pdbx_strand_id
1 'polypeptide(L)'
;MSIEAFQRLVSNATSVFVGTNIDQAALNAANGTGTNADKVARTLAPVAWPLLEKYDNDNSLQAYSPFGGVPNPEYVWKLPVSEGQTSAFAAASTPFLIPAGASVSFNLFLNAFADNAMEARIELFEDTGGAGTGPFAKSAVQPAGLDDFFLIAGDPNMPALGLLETQPYNWQDISTPTSPVRVGEFNGGNVNQPYGLVINSFVG
;
A
#
# COMPACT_ATOMS: atom_id res chain seq x y z
N MET A 1 16.43 -20.27 -2.07
CA MET A 1 16.05 -18.90 -1.70
C MET A 1 14.78 -19.01 -0.89
N SER A 2 14.83 -18.70 0.41
CA SER A 2 13.62 -18.65 1.26
C SER A 2 12.96 -17.30 1.10
N ILE A 3 11.64 -17.28 1.02
CA ILE A 3 10.85 -16.04 1.05
C ILE A 3 10.43 -15.84 2.49
N GLU A 4 10.78 -14.69 3.05
CA GLU A 4 10.45 -14.34 4.42
C GLU A 4 9.38 -13.27 4.43
N ALA A 5 8.39 -13.46 5.29
CA ALA A 5 7.33 -12.47 5.49
C ALA A 5 7.93 -11.24 6.17
N PHE A 6 7.83 -10.08 5.51
CA PHE A 6 8.40 -8.84 6.01
C PHE A 6 7.37 -8.03 6.80
N GLN A 7 6.31 -7.56 6.14
CA GLN A 7 5.30 -6.72 6.75
C GLN A 7 3.98 -6.79 5.97
N ARG A 8 2.86 -6.63 6.69
CA ARG A 8 1.55 -6.29 6.12
C ARG A 8 1.19 -4.87 6.53
N LEU A 9 1.02 -4.00 5.54
CA LEU A 9 0.49 -2.66 5.71
C LEU A 9 -1.02 -2.68 5.48
N VAL A 10 -1.76 -1.91 6.28
CA VAL A 10 -3.22 -1.76 6.15
C VAL A 10 -3.60 -0.30 6.28
N SER A 11 -4.65 0.12 5.57
CA SER A 11 -5.18 1.47 5.73
C SER A 11 -5.73 1.66 7.14
N ASN A 12 -5.37 2.77 7.79
CA ASN A 12 -5.86 3.14 9.12
C ASN A 12 -5.55 4.61 9.42
N ALA A 13 -6.20 5.15 10.46
CA ALA A 13 -6.05 6.55 10.85
C ALA A 13 -4.74 6.93 11.56
N THR A 14 -3.79 6.00 11.71
CA THR A 14 -2.54 6.20 12.49
C THR A 14 -1.27 6.09 11.67
N SER A 15 -1.28 5.31 10.59
CA SER A 15 -0.10 5.06 9.76
C SER A 15 -0.28 5.41 8.29
N VAL A 16 -1.49 5.82 7.89
CA VAL A 16 -1.74 6.41 6.57
C VAL A 16 -1.66 7.91 6.69
N PHE A 17 -0.88 8.53 5.81
CA PHE A 17 -0.69 9.97 5.75
C PHE A 17 -1.36 10.54 4.51
N VAL A 18 -1.92 11.73 4.65
CA VAL A 18 -2.54 12.47 3.53
C VAL A 18 -1.55 13.47 2.93
N GLY A 19 -1.71 13.73 1.64
CA GLY A 19 -0.96 14.75 0.90
C GLY A 19 -1.87 15.59 -0.01
N THR A 20 -1.35 16.72 -0.46
CA THR A 20 -1.98 17.51 -1.55
C THR A 20 -1.81 16.84 -2.92
N ASN A 21 -0.81 15.96 -3.03
CA ASN A 21 -0.53 15.10 -4.17
C ASN A 21 0.17 13.83 -3.67
N ILE A 22 0.40 12.90 -4.59
CA ILE A 22 1.00 11.59 -4.30
C ILE A 22 2.43 11.71 -3.75
N ASP A 23 3.24 12.64 -4.25
CA ASP A 23 4.61 12.86 -3.79
C ASP A 23 4.66 13.34 -2.34
N GLN A 24 3.77 14.28 -1.98
CA GLN A 24 3.69 14.81 -0.63
C GLN A 24 3.17 13.76 0.35
N ALA A 25 2.17 12.96 -0.04
CA ALA A 25 1.68 11.87 0.78
C ALA A 25 2.80 10.85 1.05
N ALA A 26 3.56 10.47 0.01
CA ALA A 26 4.69 9.55 0.10
C ALA A 26 5.78 10.06 1.06
N LEU A 27 6.18 11.33 0.91
CA LEU A 27 7.17 11.97 1.80
C LEU A 27 6.70 12.05 3.26
N ASN A 28 5.41 12.38 3.46
CA ASN A 28 4.77 12.41 4.77
C ASN A 28 4.82 11.02 5.41
N ALA A 29 4.44 9.97 4.68
CA ALA A 29 4.48 8.60 5.15
C ALA A 29 5.90 8.11 5.46
N ALA A 30 6.86 8.36 4.57
CA ALA A 30 8.24 7.94 4.75
C ALA A 30 8.88 8.55 6.01
N ASN A 31 8.51 9.78 6.36
CA ASN A 31 9.10 10.50 7.48
C ASN A 31 8.23 10.56 8.73
N GLY A 32 7.02 9.99 8.69
CA GLY A 32 6.04 10.11 9.78
C GLY A 32 5.64 11.56 10.06
N THR A 33 5.56 12.40 9.03
CA THR A 33 5.25 13.83 9.14
C THR A 33 3.91 14.17 8.49
N GLY A 34 3.34 15.33 8.81
CA GLY A 34 2.07 15.77 8.25
C GLY A 34 0.86 15.23 9.02
N THR A 35 -0.27 15.14 8.32
CA THR A 35 -1.56 14.74 8.91
C THR A 35 -1.89 13.31 8.49
N ASN A 36 -2.42 12.53 9.43
CA ASN A 36 -2.94 11.21 9.12
C ASN A 36 -4.29 11.29 8.41
N ALA A 37 -4.67 10.21 7.74
CA ALA A 37 -6.03 10.06 7.25
C ALA A 37 -7.02 9.90 8.42
N ASP A 38 -8.27 10.26 8.18
CA ASP A 38 -9.37 10.06 9.11
C ASP A 38 -10.06 8.73 8.83
N LYS A 39 -10.46 8.02 9.88
CA LYS A 39 -11.34 6.87 9.74
C LYS A 39 -12.74 7.36 9.34
N VAL A 40 -13.28 6.79 8.28
CA VAL A 40 -14.65 7.08 7.81
C VAL A 40 -15.55 5.85 7.91
N ALA A 41 -16.85 6.10 8.05
CA ALA A 41 -17.83 5.03 8.05
C ALA A 41 -17.98 4.46 6.63
N ARG A 42 -18.02 3.13 6.54
CA ARG A 42 -18.40 2.44 5.30
C ARG A 42 -19.86 2.76 4.97
N THR A 43 -20.13 3.06 3.70
CA THR A 43 -21.50 3.18 3.21
C THR A 43 -22.14 1.80 3.10
N LEU A 44 -23.23 1.59 3.85
CA LEU A 44 -23.95 0.31 3.92
C LEU A 44 -25.27 0.31 3.13
N ALA A 45 -25.74 1.46 2.66
CA ALA A 45 -27.00 1.60 1.94
C ALA A 45 -26.89 2.63 0.79
N PRO A 46 -27.55 2.41 -0.37
CA PRO A 46 -28.36 1.24 -0.72
C PRO A 46 -27.53 0.01 -1.13
N VAL A 47 -26.22 0.16 -1.32
CA VAL A 47 -25.29 -0.92 -1.66
C VAL A 47 -24.25 -1.06 -0.55
N ALA A 48 -24.08 -2.28 -0.05
CA ALA A 48 -23.00 -2.60 0.88
C ALA A 48 -21.68 -2.63 0.10
N TRP A 49 -20.87 -1.58 0.22
CA TRP A 49 -19.58 -1.49 -0.44
C TRP A 49 -18.67 -2.65 -0.04
N PRO A 50 -17.94 -3.31 -0.95
CA PRO A 50 -17.11 -4.45 -0.59
C PRO A 50 -16.09 -4.18 0.52
N LEU A 51 -15.72 -5.22 1.26
CA LEU A 51 -14.78 -5.16 2.40
C LEU A 51 -13.54 -5.99 2.06
N LEU A 52 -12.35 -5.41 2.28
CA LEU A 52 -11.10 -6.16 2.28
C LEU A 52 -10.88 -6.68 3.70
N GLU A 53 -11.06 -7.98 3.90
CA GLU A 53 -10.86 -8.62 5.20
C GLU A 53 -10.00 -9.88 5.08
N LYS A 54 -9.32 -10.21 6.17
CA LYS A 54 -8.69 -11.50 6.34
C LYS A 54 -9.75 -12.53 6.72
N TYR A 55 -9.46 -13.81 6.49
CA TYR A 55 -10.28 -14.89 7.02
C TYR A 55 -10.45 -14.79 8.54
N ASP A 56 -11.64 -15.08 9.05
CA ASP A 56 -11.95 -15.03 10.49
C ASP A 56 -10.99 -15.89 11.35
N ASN A 57 -10.46 -16.96 10.78
CA ASN A 57 -9.52 -17.87 11.43
C ASN A 57 -8.04 -17.50 11.20
N ASP A 58 -7.75 -16.43 10.45
CA ASP A 58 -6.39 -15.88 10.26
C ASP A 58 -6.02 -14.98 11.45
N ASN A 59 -5.91 -15.60 12.63
CA ASN A 59 -5.59 -14.93 13.90
C ASN A 59 -4.30 -15.47 14.56
N SER A 60 -3.57 -16.34 13.86
CA SER A 60 -2.33 -16.91 14.38
C SER A 60 -1.15 -15.98 14.14
N LEU A 61 -0.07 -16.18 14.90
CA LEU A 61 1.25 -15.59 14.62
C LEU A 61 2.24 -16.66 14.13
N GLN A 62 1.70 -17.73 13.54
CA GLN A 62 2.49 -18.85 13.06
C GLN A 62 3.05 -18.56 11.66
N ALA A 63 4.06 -19.31 11.24
CA ALA A 63 4.73 -19.10 9.94
C ALA A 63 3.78 -19.17 8.72
N TYR A 64 2.66 -19.89 8.82
CA TYR A 64 1.65 -19.99 7.76
C TYR A 64 0.62 -18.85 7.78
N SER A 65 0.63 -17.99 8.81
CA SER A 65 -0.24 -16.83 9.00
C SER A 65 0.59 -15.72 9.69
N PRO A 66 1.68 -15.26 9.04
CA PRO A 66 2.67 -14.39 9.67
C PRO A 66 2.09 -13.01 10.04
N PHE A 67 0.94 -12.65 9.50
CA PHE A 67 0.25 -11.38 9.71
C PHE A 67 -1.13 -11.52 10.34
N GLY A 68 -1.46 -12.66 10.96
CA GLY A 68 -2.76 -12.86 11.59
C GLY A 68 -3.04 -11.90 12.76
N GLY A 69 -2.00 -11.32 13.36
CA GLY A 69 -2.13 -10.24 14.36
C GLY A 69 -2.43 -8.86 13.78
N VAL A 70 -2.30 -8.65 12.47
CA VAL A 70 -2.58 -7.36 11.84
C VAL A 70 -4.10 -7.20 11.63
N PRO A 71 -4.71 -6.09 12.07
CA PRO A 71 -6.14 -5.84 11.87
C PRO A 71 -6.56 -5.77 10.39
N ASN A 72 -7.86 -5.86 10.15
CA ASN A 72 -8.42 -5.54 8.83
C ASN A 72 -8.22 -4.05 8.49
N PRO A 73 -8.04 -3.71 7.21
CA PRO A 73 -7.97 -2.33 6.76
C PRO A 73 -9.23 -1.54 7.13
N GLU A 74 -9.03 -0.29 7.53
CA GLU A 74 -10.09 0.68 7.77
C GLU A 74 -10.41 1.43 6.49
N TYR A 75 -11.65 1.89 6.35
CA TYR A 75 -11.99 2.93 5.37
C TYR A 75 -11.44 4.25 5.88
N VAL A 76 -10.63 4.90 5.05
CA VAL A 76 -9.97 6.16 5.40
C VAL A 76 -10.25 7.20 4.34
N TRP A 77 -10.34 8.46 4.77
CA TRP A 77 -10.44 9.63 3.88
C TRP A 77 -9.78 10.84 4.52
N LYS A 78 -9.71 11.96 3.79
CA LYS A 78 -9.34 13.26 4.35
C LYS A 78 -10.61 14.05 4.68
N LEU A 79 -10.94 14.22 5.95
CA LEU A 79 -12.10 15.03 6.32
C LEU A 79 -11.83 16.53 6.17
N PRO A 80 -12.86 17.34 5.85
CA PRO A 80 -14.23 16.94 5.51
C PRO A 80 -14.35 16.42 4.07
N VAL A 81 -15.27 15.47 3.87
CA VAL A 81 -15.61 14.94 2.53
C VAL A 81 -16.48 15.93 1.76
N SER A 82 -16.20 16.15 0.49
CA SER A 82 -17.08 16.86 -0.45
C SER A 82 -17.04 16.21 -1.85
N GLU A 83 -18.03 16.50 -2.67
CA GLU A 83 -18.11 15.99 -4.04
C GLU A 83 -16.94 16.48 -4.91
N GLY A 84 -16.45 15.62 -5.81
CA GLY A 84 -15.35 15.93 -6.73
C GLY A 84 -13.99 16.13 -6.06
N GLN A 85 -13.83 15.71 -4.80
CA GLN A 85 -12.54 15.76 -4.12
C GLN A 85 -11.61 14.67 -4.61
N THR A 86 -10.37 15.05 -4.86
CA THR A 86 -9.26 14.13 -4.97
C THR A 86 -8.43 14.19 -3.69
N SER A 87 -7.90 13.05 -3.27
CA SER A 87 -6.98 12.98 -2.13
C SER A 87 -5.91 11.93 -2.37
N ALA A 88 -4.71 12.22 -1.88
CA ALA A 88 -3.57 11.34 -1.96
C ALA A 88 -3.26 10.74 -0.58
N PHE A 89 -3.03 9.43 -0.57
CA PHE A 89 -2.77 8.65 0.64
C PHE A 89 -1.50 7.84 0.45
N ALA A 90 -0.72 7.70 1.52
CA ALA A 90 0.45 6.84 1.51
C ALA A 90 0.66 6.17 2.87
N ALA A 91 1.25 4.98 2.84
CA ALA A 91 1.79 4.30 3.99
C ALA A 91 3.22 3.83 3.68
N ALA A 92 4.09 3.87 4.70
CA ALA A 92 5.47 3.44 4.58
C ALA A 92 5.68 2.12 5.34
N SER A 93 6.50 1.25 4.75
CA SER A 93 6.98 0.06 5.46
C SER A 93 7.92 0.43 6.60
N THR A 94 8.16 -0.50 7.52
CA THR A 94 9.34 -0.41 8.39
C THR A 94 10.61 -0.32 7.54
N PRO A 95 11.59 0.52 7.90
CA PRO A 95 12.88 0.57 7.22
C PRO A 95 13.59 -0.80 7.30
N PHE A 96 14.34 -1.16 6.26
CA PHE A 96 15.18 -2.35 6.22
C PHE A 96 16.57 -1.97 5.71
N LEU A 97 17.64 -2.60 6.24
CA LEU A 97 19.00 -2.32 5.78
C LEU A 97 19.39 -3.29 4.66
N ILE A 98 19.89 -2.73 3.55
CA ILE A 98 20.63 -3.48 2.53
C ILE A 98 22.12 -3.18 2.69
N PRO A 99 22.94 -4.16 3.11
CA PRO A 99 24.38 -3.98 3.22
C PRO A 99 25.03 -3.55 1.90
N ALA A 100 26.12 -2.76 1.98
CA ALA A 100 26.87 -2.35 0.80
C ALA A 100 27.33 -3.57 -0.02
N GLY A 101 27.06 -3.54 -1.33
CA GLY A 101 27.37 -4.65 -2.24
C GLY A 101 26.41 -5.84 -2.19
N ALA A 102 25.37 -5.79 -1.34
CA ALA A 102 24.30 -6.78 -1.34
C ALA A 102 23.16 -6.38 -2.29
N SER A 103 22.37 -7.36 -2.70
CA SER A 103 21.10 -7.17 -3.38
C SER A 103 20.05 -8.01 -2.69
N VAL A 104 18.82 -7.49 -2.61
CA VAL A 104 17.68 -8.19 -2.04
C VAL A 104 16.54 -8.15 -3.04
N SER A 105 15.63 -9.11 -2.99
CA SER A 105 14.43 -9.11 -3.82
C SER A 105 13.18 -9.09 -2.95
N PHE A 106 12.23 -8.24 -3.31
CA PHE A 106 10.96 -8.13 -2.63
C PHE A 106 9.82 -8.66 -3.50
N ASN A 107 8.88 -9.35 -2.87
CA ASN A 107 7.59 -9.67 -3.46
C ASN A 107 6.54 -8.79 -2.79
N LEU A 108 5.77 -8.08 -3.61
CA LEU A 108 4.84 -7.06 -3.15
C LEU A 108 3.43 -7.43 -3.61
N PHE A 109 2.49 -7.39 -2.68
CA PHE A 109 1.08 -7.63 -2.93
C PHE A 109 0.32 -6.38 -2.54
N LEU A 110 -0.24 -5.68 -3.53
CA LEU A 110 -1.14 -4.56 -3.28
C LEU A 110 -2.57 -5.02 -3.53
N ASN A 111 -3.40 -4.94 -2.49
CA ASN A 111 -4.84 -5.01 -2.61
C ASN A 111 -5.36 -3.64 -2.19
N ALA A 112 -6.02 -2.97 -3.12
CA ALA A 112 -6.57 -1.65 -2.86
C ALA A 112 -7.96 -1.56 -3.50
N PHE A 113 -8.85 -0.90 -2.79
CA PHE A 113 -10.23 -0.73 -3.18
C PHE A 113 -10.63 0.71 -2.88
N ALA A 114 -11.23 1.38 -3.86
CA ALA A 114 -11.70 2.75 -3.76
C ALA A 114 -13.13 2.83 -4.31
N ASP A 115 -13.87 3.85 -3.90
CA ASP A 115 -15.22 4.09 -4.39
C ASP A 115 -15.25 4.57 -5.85
N ASN A 116 -14.26 5.36 -6.23
CA ASN A 116 -14.06 5.87 -7.58
C ASN A 116 -12.72 5.40 -8.19
N ALA A 117 -12.21 6.14 -9.17
CA ALA A 117 -10.97 5.80 -9.86
C ALA A 117 -9.82 5.86 -8.87
N MET A 118 -8.92 4.89 -8.94
CA MET A 118 -7.71 4.93 -8.15
C MET A 118 -6.45 4.72 -8.96
N GLU A 119 -5.44 5.55 -8.72
CA GLU A 119 -4.09 5.35 -9.23
C GLU A 119 -3.17 4.97 -8.07
N ALA A 120 -2.50 3.83 -8.15
CA ALA A 120 -1.55 3.45 -7.12
C ALA A 120 -0.14 3.29 -7.68
N ARG A 121 0.88 3.70 -6.93
CA ARG A 121 2.28 3.47 -7.28
C ARG A 121 3.06 3.06 -6.06
N ILE A 122 4.19 2.39 -6.29
CA ILE A 122 5.08 1.96 -5.23
C ILE A 122 6.44 2.61 -5.43
N GLU A 123 7.02 3.20 -4.39
CA GLU A 123 8.27 3.96 -4.46
C GLU A 123 9.27 3.49 -3.40
N LEU A 124 10.56 3.56 -3.75
CA LEU A 124 11.68 3.31 -2.86
C LEU A 124 12.16 4.62 -2.22
N PHE A 125 12.33 4.61 -0.91
CA PHE A 125 12.94 5.69 -0.15
C PHE A 125 14.30 5.25 0.42
N GLU A 126 15.18 6.21 0.63
CA GLU A 126 16.52 6.01 1.17
C GLU A 126 16.73 6.88 2.41
N ASP A 127 17.42 6.32 3.40
CA ASP A 127 17.79 7.05 4.61
C ASP A 127 18.99 7.97 4.32
N THR A 128 18.73 9.27 4.31
CA THR A 128 19.76 10.30 4.13
C THR A 128 20.43 10.71 5.44
N GLY A 129 19.88 10.28 6.59
CA GLY A 129 20.43 10.49 7.93
C GLY A 129 21.41 9.41 8.38
N GLY A 130 21.42 8.24 7.74
CA GLY A 130 22.37 7.16 7.97
C GLY A 130 22.20 6.40 9.29
N ALA A 131 21.06 6.52 9.96
CA ALA A 131 20.78 5.95 11.28
C ALA A 131 19.62 4.94 11.32
N GLY A 132 18.99 4.66 10.17
CA GLY A 132 17.78 3.86 10.04
C GLY A 132 16.52 4.58 10.53
N THR A 133 16.62 5.85 10.91
CA THR A 133 15.55 6.66 11.51
C THR A 133 15.15 7.86 10.67
N GLY A 134 15.70 7.99 9.47
CA GLY A 134 15.51 9.13 8.58
C GLY A 134 16.45 10.30 8.90
N PRO A 135 16.32 11.42 8.17
CA PRO A 135 15.25 11.70 7.21
C PRO A 135 15.32 10.83 5.95
N PHE A 136 14.15 10.41 5.47
CA PHE A 136 14.00 9.63 4.27
C PHE A 136 13.70 10.51 3.06
N ALA A 137 14.44 10.31 1.99
CA ALA A 137 14.18 10.95 0.69
C ALA A 137 13.80 9.87 -0.33
N LYS A 138 13.02 10.24 -1.34
CA LYS A 138 12.76 9.35 -2.48
C LYS A 138 14.09 9.02 -3.14
N SER A 139 14.37 7.73 -3.35
CA SER A 139 15.63 7.33 -3.97
C SER A 139 15.70 7.85 -5.40
N ALA A 140 16.85 8.42 -5.77
CA ALA A 140 17.09 8.96 -7.11
C ALA A 140 17.01 7.89 -8.19
N VAL A 141 17.27 6.63 -7.83
CA VAL A 141 17.19 5.49 -8.74
C VAL A 141 16.11 4.52 -8.26
N GLN A 142 14.99 4.52 -8.96
CA GLN A 142 13.91 3.58 -8.69
C GLN A 142 14.17 2.24 -9.40
N PRO A 143 13.94 1.11 -8.74
CA PRO A 143 13.91 -0.20 -9.39
C PRO A 143 12.91 -0.24 -10.55
N ALA A 144 13.25 -1.01 -11.59
CA ALA A 144 12.37 -1.13 -12.76
C ALA A 144 10.98 -1.65 -12.36
N GLY A 145 9.94 -0.90 -12.74
CA GLY A 145 8.55 -1.20 -12.37
C GLY A 145 8.07 -0.57 -11.07
N LEU A 146 8.92 0.19 -10.38
CA LEU A 146 8.52 1.12 -9.31
C LEU A 146 8.41 2.55 -9.86
N ASP A 147 7.69 3.43 -9.15
CA ASP A 147 7.42 4.84 -9.45
C ASP A 147 6.56 5.10 -10.71
N ASP A 148 7.10 4.80 -11.90
CA ASP A 148 6.47 5.11 -13.20
C ASP A 148 5.31 4.17 -13.57
N PHE A 149 5.13 3.09 -12.80
CA PHE A 149 4.06 2.13 -13.00
C PHE A 149 2.85 2.45 -12.11
N PHE A 150 1.84 3.07 -12.72
CA PHE A 150 0.55 3.27 -12.08
C PHE A 150 -0.33 2.02 -12.23
N LEU A 151 -0.75 1.49 -11.10
CA LEU A 151 -1.85 0.55 -10.97
C LEU A 151 -3.15 1.35 -11.01
N ILE A 152 -3.77 1.38 -12.19
CA ILE A 152 -5.04 2.09 -12.41
C ILE A 152 -6.19 1.11 -12.14
N ALA A 153 -6.96 1.38 -11.09
CA ALA A 153 -8.16 0.63 -10.76
C ALA A 153 -9.35 1.20 -11.53
N GLY A 154 -9.56 0.67 -12.74
CA GLY A 154 -10.76 0.87 -13.56
C GLY A 154 -11.03 2.32 -14.01
N ASP A 155 -11.92 2.47 -14.98
CA ASP A 155 -12.54 3.76 -15.28
C ASP A 155 -13.74 3.96 -14.33
N PRO A 156 -13.87 5.11 -13.67
CA PRO A 156 -14.99 5.40 -12.81
C PRO A 156 -16.25 5.49 -13.68
N ASN A 157 -17.19 4.57 -13.51
CA ASN A 157 -18.54 4.66 -14.05
C ASN A 157 -18.72 4.68 -15.60
N MET A 158 -18.22 3.66 -16.30
CA MET A 158 -19.02 3.08 -17.40
C MET A 158 -19.75 1.83 -16.89
N PRO A 159 -20.99 1.93 -16.37
CA PRO A 159 -21.77 0.76 -15.90
C PRO A 159 -22.04 -0.30 -16.98
N ALA A 160 -21.74 -0.01 -18.25
CA ALA A 160 -21.78 -0.97 -19.36
C ALA A 160 -20.53 -1.85 -19.50
N LEU A 161 -19.40 -1.49 -18.86
CA LEU A 161 -18.11 -2.18 -18.97
C LEU A 161 -17.53 -2.63 -17.62
N GLY A 162 -18.08 -2.19 -16.50
CA GLY A 162 -17.75 -2.71 -15.18
C GLY A 162 -18.16 -4.18 -15.03
N LEU A 163 -17.38 -4.98 -14.29
CA LEU A 163 -17.77 -6.34 -13.95
C LEU A 163 -18.99 -6.28 -13.01
N LEU A 164 -20.10 -6.86 -13.45
CA LEU A 164 -21.30 -7.00 -12.63
C LEU A 164 -21.15 -8.27 -11.80
N GLU A 165 -20.77 -8.12 -10.53
CA GLU A 165 -20.66 -9.23 -9.59
C GLU A 165 -21.84 -9.25 -8.60
N THR A 166 -22.32 -10.46 -8.30
CA THR A 166 -23.36 -10.69 -7.30
C THR A 166 -22.73 -10.95 -5.94
N GLN A 167 -23.24 -10.32 -4.88
CA GLN A 167 -22.77 -10.56 -3.52
C GLN A 167 -22.97 -12.02 -3.07
N PRO A 168 -22.05 -12.60 -2.27
CA PRO A 168 -20.77 -12.03 -1.84
C PRO A 168 -19.74 -11.95 -2.99
N TYR A 169 -18.90 -10.92 -2.99
CA TYR A 169 -17.92 -10.71 -4.05
C TYR A 169 -16.81 -11.78 -3.95
N ASN A 170 -16.36 -12.33 -5.09
CA ASN A 170 -15.41 -13.47 -5.11
C ASN A 170 -13.98 -13.12 -4.62
N TRP A 171 -13.71 -11.82 -4.44
CA TRP A 171 -12.47 -11.25 -3.95
C TRP A 171 -12.58 -10.70 -2.53
N GLN A 172 -13.74 -10.81 -1.89
CA GLN A 172 -13.85 -10.71 -0.43
C GLN A 172 -13.09 -11.90 0.19
N ASP A 173 -12.51 -11.70 1.38
CA ASP A 173 -11.67 -12.68 2.08
C ASP A 173 -10.35 -13.03 1.37
N ILE A 174 -9.37 -12.12 1.50
CA ILE A 174 -8.06 -12.26 0.85
C ILE A 174 -7.08 -13.00 1.77
N SER A 175 -6.54 -14.14 1.31
CA SER A 175 -5.36 -14.75 1.91
C SER A 175 -4.11 -14.05 1.42
N THR A 176 -3.15 -13.74 2.30
CA THR A 176 -1.79 -13.38 1.88
C THR A 176 -1.02 -14.67 1.60
N PRO A 177 -0.76 -15.04 0.33
CA PRO A 177 -0.14 -16.32 0.03
C PRO A 177 1.31 -16.33 0.52
N THR A 178 1.75 -17.46 1.09
CA THR A 178 3.15 -17.68 1.52
C THR A 178 4.11 -17.92 0.35
N SER A 179 3.59 -17.98 -0.89
CA SER A 179 4.36 -18.15 -2.12
C SER A 179 3.90 -17.13 -3.15
N PRO A 180 4.80 -16.34 -3.75
CA PRO A 180 4.42 -15.26 -4.62
C PRO A 180 3.91 -15.73 -5.97
N VAL A 181 2.89 -15.03 -6.50
CA VAL A 181 2.29 -15.33 -7.80
C VAL A 181 3.06 -14.67 -8.96
N ARG A 182 3.89 -13.64 -8.70
CA ARG A 182 4.85 -13.07 -9.68
C ARG A 182 6.13 -12.58 -8.99
N VAL A 183 7.27 -12.75 -9.65
CA VAL A 183 8.63 -12.39 -9.20
C VAL A 183 9.18 -11.27 -10.08
N GLY A 184 9.72 -10.20 -9.47
CA GLY A 184 10.57 -9.20 -10.13
C GLY A 184 11.95 -9.15 -9.45
N GLU A 185 13.02 -8.99 -10.22
CA GLU A 185 14.41 -8.98 -9.72
C GLU A 185 14.95 -7.55 -9.60
N PHE A 186 15.61 -7.23 -8.48
CA PHE A 186 16.37 -5.99 -8.28
C PHE A 186 17.87 -6.31 -8.47
N ASN A 187 18.62 -5.51 -9.23
CA ASN A 187 20.07 -5.76 -9.44
C ASN A 187 20.98 -4.70 -8.79
N GLY A 188 22.17 -5.16 -8.37
CA GLY A 188 23.16 -4.38 -7.61
C GLY A 188 23.92 -3.31 -8.41
N GLY A 189 23.42 -2.91 -9.59
CA GLY A 189 23.98 -1.80 -10.37
C GLY A 189 23.46 -0.43 -9.94
N ASN A 190 22.39 -0.37 -9.13
CA ASN A 190 21.57 0.83 -9.00
C ASN A 190 21.46 1.46 -7.60
N VAL A 191 21.97 0.87 -6.51
CA VAL A 191 21.77 1.49 -5.19
C VAL A 191 22.77 1.02 -4.12
N ASN A 192 23.31 1.98 -3.37
CA ASN A 192 24.10 1.78 -2.17
C ASN A 192 23.19 2.12 -0.97
N GLN A 193 22.57 1.10 -0.36
CA GLN A 193 21.72 1.13 0.85
C GLN A 193 20.25 1.63 0.73
N PRO A 194 19.32 0.88 0.10
CA PRO A 194 17.88 1.16 0.20
C PRO A 194 17.26 0.87 1.57
N TYR A 195 16.30 1.70 2.00
CA TYR A 195 15.50 1.55 3.23
C TYR A 195 14.02 1.88 3.00
N GLY A 196 13.20 0.84 2.78
CA GLY A 196 11.73 0.94 2.86
C GLY A 196 11.00 1.07 1.51
N LEU A 197 9.75 0.64 1.51
CA LEU A 197 8.83 0.68 0.39
C LEU A 197 7.60 1.52 0.75
N VAL A 198 7.24 2.45 -0.11
CA VAL A 198 6.06 3.31 0.04
C VAL A 198 5.00 2.88 -0.97
N ILE A 199 3.77 2.65 -0.51
CA ILE A 199 2.61 2.35 -1.35
C ILE A 199 1.72 3.58 -1.34
N ASN A 200 1.42 4.09 -2.52
CA ASN A 200 0.54 5.24 -2.70
C ASN A 200 -0.77 4.82 -3.36
N SER A 201 -1.86 5.50 -3.01
CA SER A 201 -3.10 5.50 -3.77
C SER A 201 -3.64 6.93 -3.95
N PHE A 202 -4.10 7.20 -5.15
CA PHE A 202 -4.89 8.35 -5.57
C PHE A 202 -6.32 7.87 -5.62
N VAL A 203 -7.29 8.60 -5.08
CA VAL A 203 -8.70 8.33 -5.35
C VAL A 203 -9.30 9.62 -5.90
N GLY A 204 -9.91 9.54 -7.08
CA GLY A 204 -10.58 10.66 -7.75
C GLY A 204 -12.00 10.33 -8.12
#